data_AF-I1THF0-F1
#
_entry.id   AF-I1THF0-F1
#
_cell.length_a   1.000
_cell.length_b   1.000
_cell.length_c   1.000
_cell.angle_alpha   90.00
_cell.angle_beta   90.00
_cell.angle_gamma   90.00
#
_symmetry.space_group_name_H-M   'P 1'
#
loop_
_entity.id
_entity.type
_entity.pdbx_description
1 polymer ?
#
loop_
_entity_poly.entity_id
_entity_poly.type
_entity_poly.pdbx_seq_one_letter_code
_entity_poly.pdbx_strand_id
1 'polypeptide(L)'
;LTGASCTATAALTQFFLWTSESWFFVMAIDMLSSLQSPFTDYKSNVRRYHGFVWATGLLTCILLVSIPDFAGESEFGYCWTASKSKLRHDHSESSDSSETGNLWNLNFQSWLLFYIWLILYWVYAITVIFWAYRRLNSGLSETLRMRLRVLHSVTIYVIAIIIYWGLSFCIYVPFLVQGDERSSWVEQMMNFMITCKGYFDFVVWFQMNDFHEVSKKGKGKKADVDVDVDLSP
;
A
#
# COMPACT_ATOMS: atom_id res chain seq x y z
N LEU A 1 -27.72 -8.74 6.56
CA LEU A 1 -27.04 -8.24 7.78
C LEU A 1 -27.96 -7.19 8.43
N THR A 2 -28.07 -7.13 9.75
CA THR A 2 -28.67 -5.96 10.42
C THR A 2 -27.84 -4.72 10.05
N GLY A 3 -28.48 -3.55 9.90
CA GLY A 3 -27.79 -2.31 9.50
C GLY A 3 -26.57 -2.01 10.38
N ALA A 4 -26.69 -2.24 11.70
CA ALA A 4 -25.60 -2.09 12.66
C ALA A 4 -24.38 -3.00 12.39
N SER A 5 -24.61 -4.26 12.01
CA SER A 5 -23.51 -5.17 11.67
C SER A 5 -22.80 -4.74 10.39
N CYS A 6 -23.53 -4.23 9.39
CA CYS A 6 -22.91 -3.71 8.16
C CYS A 6 -22.08 -2.45 8.43
N THR A 7 -22.57 -1.54 9.27
CA THR A 7 -21.81 -0.35 9.69
C THR A 7 -20.53 -0.71 10.44
N ALA A 8 -20.58 -1.69 11.35
CA ALA A 8 -19.40 -2.16 12.05
C ALA A 8 -18.37 -2.79 11.10
N THR A 9 -18.82 -3.63 10.16
CA THR A 9 -17.95 -4.19 9.12
C THR A 9 -17.36 -3.10 8.24
N ALA A 10 -18.14 -2.11 7.83
CA ALA A 10 -17.67 -0.98 7.03
C ALA A 10 -16.56 -0.18 7.72
N ALA A 11 -16.72 0.08 9.02
CA ALA A 11 -15.74 0.76 9.85
C ALA A 11 -14.41 -0.01 9.90
N LEU A 12 -14.49 -1.33 10.13
CA LEU A 12 -13.33 -2.22 10.14
C LEU A 12 -12.65 -2.27 8.76
N THR A 13 -13.43 -2.41 7.69
CA THR A 13 -12.93 -2.41 6.31
C THR A 13 -12.14 -1.13 6.03
N GLN A 14 -12.71 0.04 6.34
CA GLN A 14 -12.03 1.32 6.16
C GLN A 14 -10.75 1.41 6.99
N PHE A 15 -10.81 1.01 8.26
CA PHE A 15 -9.65 1.04 9.15
C PHE A 15 -8.50 0.19 8.61
N PHE A 16 -8.77 -1.07 8.21
CA PHE A 16 -7.75 -1.98 7.71
C PHE A 16 -7.21 -1.56 6.34
N LEU A 17 -8.09 -1.14 5.41
CA LEU A 17 -7.67 -0.64 4.11
C LEU A 17 -6.74 0.57 4.28
N TRP A 18 -7.17 1.58 5.02
CA TRP A 18 -6.38 2.79 5.25
C TRP A 18 -5.05 2.51 5.95
N THR A 19 -5.09 1.71 7.02
CA THR A 19 -3.91 1.34 7.79
C THR A 19 -2.89 0.59 6.93
N SER A 20 -3.35 -0.34 6.08
CA SER A 20 -2.47 -1.07 5.17
C SER A 20 -1.77 -0.15 4.18
N GLU A 21 -2.49 0.80 3.56
CA GLU A 21 -1.90 1.76 2.63
C GLU A 21 -0.92 2.73 3.32
N SER A 22 -1.28 3.16 4.52
CA SER A 22 -0.43 4.07 5.31
C SER A 22 0.89 3.39 5.70
N TRP A 23 0.88 2.08 5.98
CA TRP A 23 2.10 1.31 6.19
C TRP A 23 3.00 1.26 4.96
N PHE A 24 2.42 1.10 3.76
CA PHE A 24 3.21 1.16 2.52
C PHE A 24 3.84 2.53 2.30
N PHE A 25 3.07 3.59 2.53
CA PHE A 25 3.58 4.96 2.42
C PHE A 25 4.76 5.21 3.38
N VAL A 26 4.63 4.76 4.64
CA VAL A 26 5.72 4.81 5.62
C VAL A 26 6.95 4.03 5.14
N MET A 27 6.79 2.85 4.57
CA MET A 27 7.92 2.07 4.05
C MET A 27 8.64 2.79 2.90
N ALA A 28 7.91 3.49 2.03
CA ALA A 28 8.52 4.35 1.01
C ALA A 28 9.29 5.53 1.64
N ILE A 29 8.74 6.18 2.68
CA ILE A 29 9.45 7.23 3.43
C ILE A 29 10.72 6.69 4.10
N ASP A 30 10.63 5.53 4.73
CA ASP A 30 11.75 4.91 5.43
C ASP A 30 12.90 4.57 4.48
N MET A 31 12.56 4.07 3.28
CA MET A 31 13.51 3.85 2.20
C MET A 31 14.20 5.16 1.78
N LEU A 32 13.45 6.24 1.58
CA LEU A 32 14.01 7.55 1.24
C LEU A 32 14.94 8.08 2.34
N SER A 33 14.49 8.04 3.59
CA SER A 33 15.26 8.50 4.74
C SER A 33 16.57 7.72 4.90
N SER A 34 16.52 6.40 4.71
CA SER A 34 17.69 5.52 4.80
C SER A 34 18.76 5.82 3.74
N LEU A 35 18.34 6.27 2.56
CA LEU A 35 19.24 6.67 1.47
C LEU A 35 19.80 8.10 1.62
N GLN A 36 19.02 9.01 2.21
CA GLN A 36 19.42 10.40 2.41
C GLN A 36 20.35 10.56 3.62
N SER A 37 20.01 9.91 4.73
CA SER A 37 20.74 10.01 6.00
C SER A 37 20.95 8.64 6.62
N PRO A 38 22.16 8.06 6.50
CA PRO A 38 22.45 6.74 7.06
C PRO A 38 22.54 6.71 8.59
N PHE A 39 22.40 7.85 9.28
CA PHE A 39 22.50 7.97 10.74
C PHE A 39 21.22 8.45 11.41
N THR A 40 20.08 8.42 10.70
CA THR A 40 18.78 8.70 11.29
C THR A 40 18.46 7.69 12.40
N ASP A 41 17.97 8.19 13.54
CA ASP A 41 17.48 7.35 14.64
C ASP A 41 16.18 6.64 14.22
N TYR A 42 16.32 5.38 13.83
CA TYR A 42 15.24 4.50 13.41
C TYR A 42 14.16 4.35 14.51
N LYS A 43 14.55 4.27 15.79
CA LYS A 43 13.62 3.94 16.88
C LYS A 43 12.63 5.08 17.15
N SER A 44 13.12 6.32 17.05
CA SER A 44 12.29 7.52 17.18
C SER A 44 11.34 7.67 15.97
N ASN A 45 11.84 7.43 14.76
CA ASN A 45 11.05 7.54 13.55
C ASN A 45 9.94 6.48 13.46
N VAL A 46 10.22 5.22 13.81
CA VAL A 46 9.20 4.15 13.86
C VAL A 46 8.04 4.52 14.79
N ARG A 47 8.32 5.12 15.95
CA ARG A 47 7.24 5.57 16.86
C ARG A 47 6.36 6.64 16.22
N ARG A 48 6.96 7.60 15.49
CA ARG A 48 6.20 8.61 14.74
C ARG A 48 5.38 7.99 13.62
N TYR A 49 5.93 7.01 12.91
CA TYR A 49 5.23 6.30 11.86
C TYR A 49 4.02 5.53 12.39
N HIS A 50 4.18 4.78 13.48
CA HIS A 50 3.05 4.14 14.15
C HIS A 50 1.98 5.18 14.55
N GLY A 51 2.40 6.26 15.21
CA GLY A 51 1.48 7.34 15.58
C GLY A 51 0.67 7.86 14.40
N PHE A 52 1.32 8.14 13.27
CA PHE A 52 0.67 8.58 12.04
C PHE A 52 -0.33 7.54 11.49
N VAL A 53 0.10 6.30 11.34
CA VAL A 53 -0.71 5.23 10.74
C VAL A 53 -1.96 4.95 11.57
N TRP A 54 -1.81 4.74 12.88
CA TRP A 54 -2.92 4.43 13.76
C TRP A 54 -3.86 5.63 13.94
N ALA A 55 -3.32 6.85 14.08
CA ALA A 55 -4.15 8.04 14.24
C ALA A 55 -4.98 8.33 12.98
N THR A 56 -4.38 8.28 11.81
CA THR A 56 -5.10 8.53 10.54
C THR A 56 -6.08 7.39 10.20
N GLY A 57 -5.74 6.14 10.52
CA GLY A 57 -6.66 5.00 10.40
C GLY A 57 -7.89 5.14 11.29
N LEU A 58 -7.69 5.50 12.57
CA LEU A 58 -8.81 5.75 13.48
C LEU A 58 -9.63 6.96 13.05
N LEU A 59 -8.98 8.04 12.62
CA LEU A 59 -9.65 9.26 12.16
C LEU A 59 -10.59 8.97 10.97
N THR A 60 -10.11 8.27 9.96
CA THR A 60 -10.91 7.96 8.76
C THR A 60 -12.03 6.96 9.05
N CYS A 61 -11.80 6.01 9.94
CA CYS A 61 -12.82 5.09 10.46
C CYS A 61 -13.94 5.84 11.21
N ILE A 62 -13.57 6.72 12.15
CA ILE A 62 -14.52 7.53 12.91
C ILE A 62 -15.31 8.44 11.98
N LEU A 63 -14.64 9.08 11.01
CA LEU A 63 -15.29 9.94 10.03
C LEU A 63 -16.33 9.18 9.21
N LEU A 64 -16.00 7.96 8.76
CA LEU A 64 -16.93 7.11 8.00
C LEU A 64 -18.20 6.76 8.79
N VAL A 65 -18.07 6.49 10.09
CA VAL A 65 -19.20 6.09 10.96
C VAL A 65 -19.98 7.30 11.49
N SER A 66 -19.31 8.44 11.68
CA SER A 66 -19.92 9.64 12.27
C SER A 66 -20.87 10.35 11.31
N ILE A 67 -20.69 10.17 10.00
CA ILE A 67 -21.56 10.78 8.99
C ILE A 67 -22.68 9.77 8.66
N PRO A 68 -23.95 10.11 8.87
CA PRO A 68 -25.06 9.26 8.45
C PRO A 68 -25.04 9.10 6.93
N ASP A 69 -25.49 7.94 6.43
CA ASP A 69 -25.51 7.57 5.01
C ASP A 69 -24.15 7.30 4.35
N PHE A 70 -23.04 7.41 5.10
CA PHE A 70 -21.71 7.13 4.58
C PHE A 70 -21.36 5.63 4.62
N ALA A 71 -21.75 4.91 5.68
CA ALA A 71 -21.50 3.48 5.79
C ALA A 71 -22.64 2.67 5.14
N GLY A 72 -22.31 1.72 4.26
CA GLY A 72 -23.33 0.92 3.57
C GLY A 72 -22.76 -0.14 2.64
N GLU A 73 -23.63 -0.73 1.81
CA GLU A 73 -23.22 -1.68 0.77
C GLU A 73 -22.43 -0.93 -0.30
N SER A 74 -21.20 -1.40 -0.54
CA SER A 74 -20.32 -0.84 -1.56
C SER A 74 -20.67 -1.33 -2.95
N GLU A 75 -20.09 -0.67 -3.94
CA GLU A 75 -20.18 -0.99 -5.36
C GLU A 75 -19.79 -2.45 -5.72
N PHE A 76 -19.07 -3.09 -4.81
CA PHE A 76 -18.51 -4.44 -4.92
C PHE A 76 -19.29 -5.51 -4.12
N GLY A 77 -20.43 -5.15 -3.51
CA GLY A 77 -21.29 -6.08 -2.78
C GLY A 77 -20.87 -6.42 -1.35
N TYR A 78 -19.83 -5.76 -0.81
CA TYR A 78 -19.45 -5.86 0.62
C TYR A 78 -19.70 -4.57 1.38
N CYS A 79 -19.82 -4.64 2.72
CA CYS A 79 -20.06 -3.48 3.58
C CYS A 79 -18.80 -2.59 3.70
N TRP A 80 -18.87 -1.37 3.18
CA TRP A 80 -17.81 -0.35 3.26
C TRP A 80 -18.39 1.06 3.11
N THR A 81 -18.27 1.67 1.94
CA THR A 81 -18.81 3.00 1.64
C THR A 81 -20.12 2.85 0.86
N ALA A 82 -21.18 3.52 1.30
CA ALA A 82 -22.49 3.40 0.68
C ALA A 82 -22.44 3.92 -0.76
N SER A 83 -22.74 3.04 -1.71
CA SER A 83 -22.81 3.43 -3.11
C SER A 83 -24.18 4.01 -3.44
N LYS A 84 -24.30 5.33 -3.60
CA LYS A 84 -25.56 6.00 -3.99
C LYS A 84 -26.10 5.52 -5.35
N SER A 85 -25.26 4.91 -6.19
CA SER A 85 -25.67 4.35 -7.48
C SER A 85 -26.67 3.20 -7.34
N LYS A 86 -26.55 2.35 -6.31
CA LYS A 86 -27.45 1.20 -6.12
C LYS A 86 -28.82 1.61 -5.56
N LEU A 87 -28.86 2.69 -4.77
CA LEU A 87 -30.10 3.22 -4.19
C LEU A 87 -30.93 4.05 -5.20
N ARG A 88 -30.28 4.61 -6.23
CA ARG A 88 -30.96 5.36 -7.30
C ARG A 88 -31.65 4.46 -8.33
N HIS A 89 -31.27 3.19 -8.39
CA HIS A 89 -31.85 2.23 -9.34
C HIS A 89 -33.26 1.74 -8.95
N ASP A 90 -33.67 1.90 -7.68
CA ASP A 90 -35.04 1.59 -7.23
C ASP A 90 -36.01 2.77 -7.39
N HIS A 91 -35.53 3.98 -7.64
CA HIS A 91 -36.34 5.20 -7.70
C HIS A 91 -35.81 6.19 -8.75
N SER A 92 -36.02 5.91 -10.05
CA SER A 92 -36.44 6.90 -11.06
C SER A 92 -36.16 6.40 -12.48
N GLU A 93 -37.21 5.95 -13.17
CA GLU A 93 -37.40 6.35 -14.57
C GLU A 93 -37.48 7.88 -14.60
N SER A 94 -36.48 8.56 -15.16
CA SER A 94 -36.61 9.82 -15.93
C SER A 94 -35.27 10.54 -16.08
N SER A 95 -34.81 10.54 -17.33
CA SER A 95 -34.31 11.70 -18.10
C SER A 95 -33.03 12.45 -17.70
N ASP A 96 -32.24 12.68 -18.77
CA ASP A 96 -31.37 13.83 -19.06
C ASP A 96 -29.88 13.84 -18.63
N SER A 97 -29.07 13.44 -19.61
CA SER A 97 -27.97 14.19 -20.23
C SER A 97 -27.02 15.03 -19.36
N SER A 98 -25.81 14.50 -19.10
CA SER A 98 -24.52 15.23 -19.14
C SER A 98 -23.33 14.27 -18.89
N GLU A 99 -22.85 13.64 -19.96
CA GLU A 99 -21.93 12.48 -19.95
C GLU A 99 -20.45 12.76 -19.62
N THR A 100 -20.10 13.83 -18.91
CA THR A 100 -18.67 14.06 -18.54
C THR A 100 -18.46 14.60 -17.13
N GLY A 101 -19.52 14.96 -16.41
CA GLY A 101 -19.47 15.37 -15.00
C GLY A 101 -19.68 14.25 -13.98
N ASN A 102 -20.06 13.04 -14.43
CA ASN A 102 -20.62 11.99 -13.58
C ASN A 102 -19.63 10.91 -13.10
N LEU A 103 -18.35 10.97 -13.48
CA LEU A 103 -17.32 10.07 -12.92
C LEU A 103 -17.04 10.38 -11.43
N TRP A 104 -17.12 11.66 -11.03
CA TRP A 104 -16.95 12.10 -9.64
C TRP A 104 -18.23 11.97 -8.80
N ASN A 105 -19.39 11.83 -9.44
CA ASN A 105 -20.69 11.72 -8.80
C ASN A 105 -21.01 10.27 -8.40
N LEU A 106 -20.30 9.31 -8.97
CA LEU A 106 -20.27 7.92 -8.51
C LEU A 106 -19.26 7.83 -7.36
N ASN A 107 -19.78 7.75 -6.14
CA ASN A 107 -19.00 7.44 -4.94
C ASN A 107 -17.92 8.47 -4.56
N PHE A 108 -18.26 9.77 -4.62
CA PHE A 108 -17.44 10.88 -4.11
C PHE A 108 -16.82 10.58 -2.74
N GLN A 109 -17.57 9.88 -1.89
CA GLN A 109 -17.13 9.48 -0.58
C GLN A 109 -15.98 8.48 -0.59
N SER A 110 -16.07 7.40 -1.37
CA SER A 110 -14.99 6.40 -1.49
C SER A 110 -13.75 7.04 -2.11
N TRP A 111 -13.94 7.98 -3.04
CA TRP A 111 -12.87 8.78 -3.63
C TRP A 111 -12.13 9.64 -2.61
N LEU A 112 -12.86 10.41 -1.81
CA LEU A 112 -12.29 11.31 -0.81
C LEU A 112 -11.66 10.57 0.38
N LEU A 113 -12.28 9.45 0.81
CA LEU A 113 -11.83 8.70 1.98
C LEU A 113 -10.73 7.68 1.68
N PHE A 114 -10.49 7.32 0.42
CA PHE A 114 -9.52 6.28 0.11
C PHE A 114 -8.77 6.50 -1.21
N TYR A 115 -9.46 6.54 -2.36
CA TYR A 115 -8.78 6.47 -3.65
C TYR A 115 -7.81 7.63 -3.93
N ILE A 116 -8.16 8.87 -3.56
CA ILE A 116 -7.27 10.02 -3.78
C ILE A 116 -5.95 9.87 -3.01
N TRP A 117 -6.03 9.39 -1.77
CA TRP A 117 -4.86 9.16 -0.91
C TRP A 117 -4.00 8.02 -1.42
N LEU A 118 -4.65 6.95 -1.90
CA LEU A 118 -3.97 5.83 -2.52
C LEU A 118 -3.14 6.25 -3.74
N ILE A 119 -3.74 7.05 -4.63
CA ILE A 119 -3.03 7.58 -5.81
C ILE A 119 -1.85 8.45 -5.37
N LEU A 120 -2.04 9.33 -4.38
CA LEU A 120 -0.97 10.18 -3.84
C LEU A 120 0.20 9.35 -3.28
N TYR A 121 -0.09 8.32 -2.48
CA TYR A 121 0.93 7.43 -1.93
C TYR A 121 1.65 6.65 -3.01
N TRP A 122 0.93 6.19 -4.03
CA TRP A 122 1.51 5.46 -5.16
C TRP A 122 2.44 6.35 -6.01
N VAL A 123 2.00 7.56 -6.34
CA VAL A 123 2.85 8.55 -7.05
C VAL A 123 4.09 8.86 -6.21
N TYR A 124 3.94 9.08 -4.90
CA TYR A 124 5.07 9.31 -4.02
C TYR A 124 6.07 8.14 -4.03
N ALA A 125 5.59 6.90 -3.95
CA ALA A 125 6.45 5.71 -4.02
C ALA A 125 7.25 5.64 -5.33
N ILE A 126 6.65 5.98 -6.47
CA ILE A 126 7.35 6.07 -7.76
C ILE A 126 8.45 7.13 -7.71
N THR A 127 8.17 8.32 -7.15
CA THR A 127 9.19 9.38 -7.03
C THR A 127 10.37 8.94 -6.16
N VAL A 128 10.10 8.21 -5.06
CA VAL A 128 11.15 7.66 -4.18
C VAL A 128 12.01 6.64 -4.90
N ILE A 129 11.41 5.69 -5.64
CA ILE A 129 12.16 4.70 -6.43
C ILE A 129 13.03 5.39 -7.48
N PHE A 130 12.49 6.36 -8.19
CA PHE A 130 13.25 7.11 -9.20
C PHE A 130 14.42 7.86 -8.58
N TRP A 131 14.19 8.53 -7.45
CA TRP A 131 15.24 9.21 -6.71
C TRP A 131 16.29 8.24 -6.17
N ALA A 132 15.88 7.09 -5.65
CA ALA A 132 16.76 6.03 -5.17
C ALA A 132 17.65 5.49 -6.29
N TYR A 133 17.07 5.21 -7.47
CA TYR A 133 17.82 4.77 -8.64
C TYR A 133 18.90 5.79 -9.06
N ARG A 134 18.53 7.08 -9.13
CA ARG A 134 19.49 8.16 -9.42
C ARG A 134 20.61 8.24 -8.38
N ARG A 135 20.27 8.10 -7.10
CA ARG A 135 21.22 8.17 -5.99
C ARG A 135 22.20 6.99 -6.02
N LEU A 136 21.73 5.78 -6.30
CA LEU A 136 22.56 4.58 -6.43
C LEU A 136 23.57 4.71 -7.59
N ASN A 137 23.14 5.26 -8.72
CA ASN A 137 24.00 5.48 -9.88
C ASN A 137 25.07 6.57 -9.68
N SER A 138 24.88 7.46 -8.70
CA SER A 138 25.80 8.57 -8.43
C SER A 138 27.02 8.18 -7.57
N GLY A 139 27.14 6.91 -7.19
CA GLY A 139 28.27 6.37 -6.42
C GLY A 139 28.11 6.54 -4.91
N LEU A 140 28.20 5.43 -4.18
CA LEU A 140 28.12 5.37 -2.72
C LEU A 140 29.47 4.95 -2.14
N SER A 141 29.85 5.53 -0.98
CA SER A 141 31.09 5.17 -0.26
C SER A 141 31.09 3.69 0.14
N GLU A 142 32.25 3.04 0.14
CA GLU A 142 32.37 1.60 0.41
C GLU A 142 31.80 1.17 1.78
N THR A 143 31.85 2.04 2.79
CA THR A 143 31.25 1.81 4.11
C THR A 143 29.72 1.75 4.10
N LEU A 144 29.07 2.36 3.11
CA LEU A 144 27.61 2.34 2.94
C LEU A 144 27.11 1.04 2.28
N ARG A 145 27.99 0.29 1.61
CA ARG A 145 27.65 -0.93 0.86
C ARG A 145 27.11 -2.06 1.75
N MET A 146 27.51 -2.11 3.02
CA MET A 146 26.98 -3.07 4.00
C MET A 146 25.53 -2.77 4.40
N ARG A 147 25.14 -1.49 4.51
CA ARG A 147 23.75 -1.07 4.81
C ARG A 147 22.85 -1.07 3.56
N LEU A 148 23.46 -0.84 2.39
CA LEU A 148 22.79 -0.89 1.09
C LEU A 148 22.12 -2.24 0.81
N ARG A 149 22.70 -3.33 1.32
CA ARG A 149 22.16 -4.69 1.19
C ARG A 149 20.80 -4.85 1.87
N VAL A 150 20.66 -4.33 3.09
CA VAL A 150 19.38 -4.34 3.83
C VAL A 150 18.36 -3.44 3.14
N LEU A 151 18.81 -2.28 2.66
CA LEU A 151 17.98 -1.34 1.92
C LEU A 151 17.52 -1.89 0.56
N HIS A 152 18.34 -2.69 -0.12
CA HIS A 152 17.99 -3.31 -1.40
C HIS A 152 16.82 -4.29 -1.23
N SER A 153 16.79 -5.05 -0.13
CA SER A 153 15.64 -5.89 0.23
C SER A 153 14.36 -5.08 0.37
N VAL A 154 14.41 -3.92 1.05
CA VAL A 154 13.27 -2.98 1.17
C VAL A 154 12.89 -2.37 -0.19
N THR A 155 13.88 -2.08 -1.03
CA THR A 155 13.65 -1.51 -2.37
C THR A 155 12.90 -2.49 -3.28
N ILE A 156 13.25 -3.79 -3.25
CA ILE A 156 12.54 -4.84 -3.98
C ILE A 156 11.07 -4.89 -3.52
N TYR A 157 10.83 -4.81 -2.21
CA TYR A 157 9.49 -4.79 -1.65
C TYR A 157 8.65 -3.62 -2.18
N VAL A 158 9.22 -2.40 -2.15
CA VAL A 158 8.54 -1.20 -2.68
C VAL A 158 8.26 -1.33 -4.18
N ILE A 159 9.20 -1.88 -4.97
CA ILE A 159 8.99 -2.12 -6.41
C ILE A 159 7.86 -3.13 -6.65
N ALA A 160 7.84 -4.24 -5.91
CA ALA A 160 6.82 -5.28 -6.05
C ALA A 160 5.40 -4.71 -5.82
N ILE A 161 5.25 -3.85 -4.81
CA ILE A 161 3.98 -3.18 -4.51
C ILE A 161 3.59 -2.18 -5.60
N ILE A 162 4.53 -1.40 -6.13
CA ILE A 162 4.25 -0.46 -7.23
C ILE A 162 3.72 -1.22 -8.45
N ILE A 163 4.31 -2.36 -8.79
CA ILE A 163 3.86 -3.21 -9.89
C ILE A 163 2.44 -3.74 -9.62
N TYR A 164 2.20 -4.26 -8.42
CA TYR A 164 0.89 -4.78 -8.04
C TYR A 164 -0.22 -3.71 -8.13
N TRP A 165 0.03 -2.52 -7.60
CA TRP A 165 -0.92 -1.39 -7.70
C TRP A 165 -1.04 -0.86 -9.12
N GLY A 166 0.04 -0.88 -9.90
CA GLY A 166 0.02 -0.53 -11.33
C GLY A 166 -0.88 -1.47 -12.13
N LEU A 167 -0.75 -2.78 -11.92
CA LEU A 167 -1.63 -3.79 -12.54
C LEU A 167 -3.08 -3.61 -12.10
N SER A 168 -3.31 -3.38 -10.80
CA SER A 168 -4.66 -3.12 -10.27
C SER A 168 -5.28 -1.87 -10.90
N PHE A 169 -4.50 -0.80 -11.07
CA PHE A 169 -4.95 0.42 -11.73
C PHE A 169 -5.26 0.19 -13.22
N CYS A 170 -4.45 -0.60 -13.92
CA CYS A 170 -4.72 -0.98 -15.31
C CYS A 170 -6.05 -1.76 -15.47
N ILE A 171 -6.48 -2.50 -14.46
CA ILE A 171 -7.77 -3.21 -14.44
C ILE A 171 -8.91 -2.27 -14.00
N TYR A 172 -8.61 -1.32 -13.12
CA TYR A 172 -9.57 -0.33 -12.61
C TYR A 172 -9.96 0.73 -13.64
N VAL A 173 -9.07 1.12 -14.56
CA VAL A 173 -9.41 2.10 -15.61
C VAL A 173 -10.53 1.58 -16.53
N PRO A 174 -10.47 0.35 -17.10
CA PRO A 174 -11.59 -0.24 -17.83
C PRO A 174 -12.88 -0.35 -17.00
N PHE A 175 -12.75 -0.66 -15.70
CA PHE A 175 -13.89 -0.67 -14.77
C PHE A 175 -14.58 0.70 -14.67
N LEU A 176 -13.80 1.79 -14.59
CA LEU A 176 -14.34 3.14 -14.57
C LEU A 176 -14.95 3.58 -15.91
N VAL A 177 -14.39 3.14 -17.04
CA VAL A 177 -14.82 3.56 -18.38
C VAL A 177 -16.12 2.87 -18.81
N GLN A 178 -16.37 1.62 -18.37
CA GLN A 178 -17.56 0.88 -18.77
C GLN A 178 -18.87 1.41 -18.17
N GLY A 179 -18.82 2.20 -17.09
CA GLY A 179 -19.99 2.88 -16.54
C GLY A 179 -21.19 1.94 -16.32
N ASP A 180 -22.23 2.11 -17.14
CA ASP A 180 -23.53 1.43 -17.03
C ASP A 180 -23.55 0.01 -17.66
N GLU A 181 -22.71 -0.26 -18.67
CA GLU A 181 -22.55 -1.61 -19.26
C GLU A 181 -21.43 -2.38 -18.53
N ARG A 182 -21.55 -2.45 -17.20
CA ARG A 182 -20.52 -3.03 -16.35
C ARG A 182 -20.39 -4.53 -16.59
N SER A 183 -19.28 -4.95 -17.19
CA SER A 183 -18.98 -6.37 -17.33
C SER A 183 -18.73 -6.99 -15.96
N SER A 184 -19.56 -7.98 -15.60
CA SER A 184 -19.42 -8.74 -14.36
C SER A 184 -18.03 -9.36 -14.17
N TRP A 185 -17.33 -9.61 -15.27
CA TRP A 185 -15.97 -10.13 -15.26
C TRP A 185 -14.94 -9.13 -14.72
N VAL A 186 -15.05 -7.83 -15.08
CA VAL A 186 -14.11 -6.79 -14.62
C VAL A 186 -14.31 -6.52 -13.13
N GLU A 187 -15.57 -6.48 -12.68
CA GLU A 187 -15.92 -6.36 -11.25
C GLU A 187 -15.38 -7.54 -10.43
N GLN A 188 -15.57 -8.77 -10.90
CA GLN A 188 -15.04 -9.97 -10.23
C GLN A 188 -13.52 -9.95 -10.17
N MET A 189 -12.85 -9.50 -11.23
CA MET A 189 -11.40 -9.43 -11.26
C MET A 189 -10.83 -8.35 -10.33
N MET A 190 -11.51 -7.20 -10.22
CA MET A 190 -11.15 -6.17 -9.23
C MET A 190 -11.31 -6.69 -7.79
N ASN A 191 -12.44 -7.36 -7.51
CA ASN A 191 -12.69 -7.98 -6.21
C ASN A 191 -11.64 -9.06 -5.86
N PHE A 192 -11.24 -9.85 -6.86
CA PHE A 192 -10.17 -10.83 -6.70
C PHE A 192 -8.82 -10.15 -6.39
N MET A 193 -8.45 -9.11 -7.13
CA MET A 193 -7.21 -8.38 -6.87
C MET A 193 -7.16 -7.83 -5.45
N ILE A 194 -8.19 -7.08 -5.04
CA ILE A 194 -8.27 -6.48 -3.69
C ILE A 194 -8.16 -7.55 -2.59
N THR A 195 -8.83 -8.69 -2.74
CA THR A 195 -8.80 -9.76 -1.72
C THR A 195 -7.48 -10.53 -1.71
N CYS A 196 -6.86 -10.75 -2.87
CA CYS A 196 -5.56 -11.42 -2.99
C CYS A 196 -4.37 -10.57 -2.52
N LYS A 197 -4.55 -9.26 -2.35
CA LYS A 197 -3.52 -8.34 -1.88
C LYS A 197 -2.76 -8.85 -0.65
N GLY A 198 -3.49 -9.28 0.38
CA GLY A 198 -2.87 -9.74 1.63
C GLY A 198 -1.99 -10.98 1.45
N TYR A 199 -2.34 -11.88 0.53
CA TYR A 199 -1.50 -13.02 0.17
C TYR A 199 -0.23 -12.56 -0.54
N PHE A 200 -0.34 -11.63 -1.48
CA PHE A 200 0.81 -11.06 -2.17
C PHE A 200 1.78 -10.40 -1.18
N ASP A 201 1.27 -9.55 -0.29
CA ASP A 201 2.07 -8.86 0.73
C ASP A 201 2.81 -9.87 1.63
N PHE A 202 2.14 -10.94 2.04
CA PHE A 202 2.74 -12.02 2.82
C PHE A 202 3.88 -12.71 2.06
N VAL A 203 3.68 -13.06 0.79
CA VAL A 203 4.70 -13.72 -0.04
C VAL A 203 5.92 -12.82 -0.22
N VAL A 204 5.73 -11.53 -0.52
CA VAL A 204 6.85 -10.59 -0.68
C VAL A 204 7.58 -10.39 0.64
N TRP A 205 6.85 -10.27 1.76
CA TRP A 205 7.46 -10.15 3.08
C TRP A 205 8.32 -11.37 3.45
N PHE A 206 7.81 -12.57 3.19
CA PHE A 206 8.54 -13.80 3.45
C PHE A 206 9.81 -13.89 2.60
N GLN A 207 9.71 -13.62 1.29
CA GLN A 207 10.88 -13.58 0.40
C GLN A 207 11.93 -12.54 0.82
N MET A 208 11.50 -11.42 1.40
CA MET A 208 12.42 -10.41 1.93
C MET A 208 13.21 -10.93 3.14
N ASN A 209 12.54 -11.71 4.01
CA ASN A 209 13.10 -12.16 5.26
C ASN A 209 13.95 -13.45 5.13
N ASP A 210 13.71 -14.28 4.10
CA ASP A 210 14.26 -15.64 4.03
C ASP A 210 15.65 -15.81 3.37
N PHE A 211 16.29 -14.77 2.83
CA PHE A 211 17.51 -14.97 2.02
C PHE A 211 18.81 -14.36 2.53
N HIS A 212 18.84 -13.74 3.72
CA HIS A 212 20.08 -13.15 4.22
C HIS A 212 20.94 -14.04 5.12
N GLU A 213 20.41 -15.13 5.68
CA GLU A 213 21.15 -16.01 6.59
C GLU A 213 21.76 -17.26 5.93
N VAL A 214 21.14 -17.82 4.90
CA VAL A 214 21.58 -19.12 4.35
C VAL A 214 22.76 -19.00 3.38
N SER A 215 22.91 -17.88 2.67
CA SER A 215 24.01 -17.70 1.70
C SER A 215 25.38 -17.52 2.36
N LYS A 216 25.46 -17.04 3.61
CA LYS A 216 26.75 -16.85 4.32
C LYS A 216 27.24 -18.07 5.09
N LYS A 217 26.38 -19.04 5.42
CA LYS A 217 26.81 -20.28 6.11
C LYS A 217 27.31 -21.38 5.17
N GLY A 218 27.13 -21.24 3.84
CA GLY A 218 27.52 -22.26 2.86
C GLY A 218 28.84 -22.04 2.11
N LYS A 219 29.51 -20.89 2.27
CA LYS A 219 30.76 -20.56 1.53
C LYS A 219 31.85 -19.95 2.42
N GLY A 220 32.09 -20.57 3.58
CA GLY A 220 33.32 -20.40 4.34
C GLY A 220 34.20 -21.63 4.20
N LYS A 221 34.99 -21.70 3.11
CA LYS A 221 36.10 -22.65 3.01
C LYS A 221 37.01 -22.44 4.23
N LYS A 222 37.31 -23.53 4.95
CA LYS A 222 38.49 -23.62 5.81
C LYS A 222 39.70 -23.22 4.97
N ALA A 223 40.35 -22.12 5.36
CA ALA A 223 41.71 -21.79 4.97
C ALA A 223 42.38 -21.23 6.22
N ASP A 224 42.97 -22.17 6.95
CA ASP A 224 44.18 -22.05 7.74
C ASP A 224 45.06 -20.85 7.35
N VAL A 225 45.23 -19.89 8.26
CA VAL A 225 46.38 -18.98 8.31
C VAL A 225 46.68 -18.72 9.78
N ASP A 226 47.67 -19.45 10.26
CA ASP A 226 48.38 -19.25 11.51
C ASP A 226 49.06 -17.87 11.48
N VAL A 227 48.78 -17.02 12.47
CA VAL A 227 49.58 -15.82 12.73
C VAL A 227 49.84 -15.79 14.22
N ASP A 228 50.95 -16.42 14.59
CA ASP A 228 51.65 -16.22 15.85
C ASP A 228 51.94 -14.72 16.01
N VAL A 229 51.24 -14.09 16.96
CA VAL A 229 51.67 -12.79 17.49
C VAL A 229 52.31 -13.08 18.85
N ASP A 230 53.63 -13.23 18.78
CA ASP A 230 54.54 -13.28 19.91
C ASP A 230 54.26 -12.10 20.85
N LEU A 231 53.76 -12.40 22.05
CA LEU A 231 53.69 -11.48 23.18
C LEU A 231 54.65 -12.00 24.24
N SER A 232 55.88 -11.50 24.21
CA SER A 232 56.83 -11.58 25.31
C SER A 232 57.37 -10.17 25.61
N PRO A 233 57.72 -9.89 26.87
CA PRO A 233 56.95 -10.02 28.10
C PRO A 233 56.44 -8.66 28.62
#